data_AF-A0A9P0M0A5-F1
#
_entry.id   AF-A0A9P0M0A5-F1
#
_cell.length_a   1.000
_cell.length_b   1.000
_cell.length_c   1.000
_cell.angle_alpha   90.00
_cell.angle_beta   90.00
_cell.angle_gamma   90.00
#
_symmetry.space_group_name_H-M   'P 1'
#
loop_
_entity.id
_entity.type
_entity.pdbx_description
1 polymer ?
#
loop_
_entity_poly.entity_id
_entity_poly.type
_entity_poly.pdbx_seq_one_letter_code
_entity_poly.pdbx_strand_id
1 'polypeptide(L)'
;MDLFESNNIPLQNIIGFGSDGCNTMFGANNSVVSRLKLNLPGIIVQKCICHSLHLCASEACKVLPRHCEDLARNIFGYFKNSSKWQAQFTEFQTFCTKFVKLNEYF
;
A
#
# COMPACT_ATOMS: atom_id res chain seq x y z
N MET A 1 -6.29 21.24 17.79
CA MET A 1 -7.77 21.20 17.63
C MET A 1 -8.26 22.37 16.78
N ASP A 2 -7.37 23.34 16.61
CA ASP A 2 -7.40 24.58 15.86
C ASP A 2 -8.00 24.43 14.45
N LEU A 3 -7.73 23.31 13.74
CA LEU A 3 -8.34 23.04 12.44
C LEU A 3 -9.87 22.89 12.53
N PHE A 4 -10.38 22.22 13.55
CA PHE A 4 -11.83 22.06 13.72
C PHE A 4 -12.46 23.37 14.18
N GLU A 5 -11.78 24.08 15.09
CA GLU A 5 -12.21 25.40 15.58
C GLU A 5 -12.26 26.44 14.45
N SER A 6 -11.23 26.50 13.59
CA SER A 6 -11.18 27.43 12.45
C SER A 6 -12.27 27.17 11.41
N ASN A 7 -12.73 25.92 11.32
CA ASN A 7 -13.80 25.51 10.40
C ASN A 7 -15.18 25.48 11.09
N ASN A 8 -15.30 25.95 12.34
CA ASN A 8 -16.53 25.89 13.14
C ASN A 8 -17.14 24.48 13.20
N ILE A 9 -16.30 23.44 13.31
CA ILE A 9 -16.72 22.04 13.45
C ILE A 9 -16.63 21.68 14.94
N PRO A 10 -17.77 21.52 15.64
CA PRO A 10 -17.77 21.09 17.04
C PRO A 10 -17.15 19.71 17.17
N LEU A 11 -16.24 19.54 18.13
CA LEU A 11 -15.58 18.26 18.41
C LEU A 11 -16.57 17.15 18.78
N GLN A 12 -17.71 17.52 19.37
CA GLN A 12 -18.79 16.61 19.76
C GLN A 12 -19.41 15.88 18.56
N ASN A 13 -19.27 16.41 17.34
CA ASN A 13 -19.77 15.77 16.13
C ASN A 13 -18.86 14.63 15.65
N ILE A 14 -17.64 14.51 16.19
CA ILE A 14 -16.70 13.47 15.81
C ILE A 14 -17.06 12.17 16.55
N ILE A 15 -17.67 11.24 15.82
CA ILE A 15 -18.04 9.92 16.35
C ILE A 15 -16.90 8.90 16.24
N GLY A 16 -15.95 9.11 15.33
CA GLY A 16 -14.88 8.16 15.11
C GLY A 16 -13.67 8.72 14.39
N PHE A 17 -12.55 8.00 14.53
CA PHE A 17 -11.26 8.35 13.96
C PHE A 17 -10.56 7.11 13.38
N GLY A 18 -10.20 7.20 12.11
CA GLY A 18 -9.48 6.16 11.40
C GLY A 18 -8.12 6.65 10.91
N SER A 19 -7.03 5.95 11.23
CA SER A 19 -5.69 6.31 10.76
C SER A 19 -4.74 5.11 10.70
N ASP A 20 -3.52 5.32 10.18
CA ASP A 20 -2.48 4.29 10.19
C ASP A 20 -2.12 3.86 11.63
N GLY A 21 -1.51 2.68 11.76
CA GLY A 21 -1.16 2.13 13.07
C GLY A 21 0.09 2.76 13.70
N CYS A 22 0.58 3.88 13.17
CA CYS A 22 1.83 4.48 13.60
C CYS A 22 1.74 4.96 15.05
N ASN A 23 2.86 4.95 15.77
CA ASN A 23 2.90 5.30 17.19
C ASN A 23 2.47 6.76 17.45
N THR A 24 2.70 7.67 16.49
CA THR A 24 2.21 9.06 16.56
C THR A 24 0.68 9.15 16.51
N MET A 25 0.02 8.21 15.82
CA MET A 25 -1.43 8.19 15.65
C MET A 25 -2.13 7.35 16.71
N PHE A 26 -1.63 6.13 16.97
CA PHE A 26 -2.24 5.11 17.83
C PHE A 26 -1.40 4.69 19.04
N GLY A 27 -0.29 5.37 19.32
CA GLY A 27 0.56 5.08 20.47
C GLY A 27 -0.15 5.27 21.82
N ALA A 28 0.37 4.61 22.86
CA ALA A 28 -0.20 4.70 24.20
C ALA A 28 -0.06 6.10 24.81
N ASN A 29 1.05 6.78 24.53
CA ASN A 29 1.41 8.07 25.12
C ASN A 29 1.54 9.14 24.04
N ASN A 30 0.98 10.32 24.28
CA ASN A 30 1.10 11.51 23.42
C ASN A 30 0.72 11.31 21.94
N SER A 31 -0.09 10.31 21.62
CA SER A 31 -0.61 10.09 20.27
C SER A 31 -1.86 10.92 19.99
N VAL A 32 -2.24 10.99 18.72
CA VAL A 32 -3.50 11.62 18.30
C VAL A 32 -4.69 10.91 18.97
N VAL A 33 -4.72 9.58 18.98
CA VAL A 33 -5.77 8.80 19.64
C VAL A 33 -5.78 9.03 21.15
N SER A 34 -4.63 9.06 21.83
CA SER A 34 -4.62 9.30 23.28
C SER A 34 -5.17 10.70 23.61
N ARG A 35 -4.85 11.72 22.80
CA ARG A 35 -5.39 13.07 22.95
C ARG A 35 -6.86 13.17 22.59
N LEU A 36 -7.31 12.47 21.55
CA LEU A 36 -8.72 12.42 21.16
C LEU A 36 -9.56 11.76 22.25
N LYS A 37 -9.11 10.64 22.83
CA LYS A 37 -9.83 9.97 23.92
C LYS A 37 -9.95 10.82 25.19
N LEU A 38 -8.99 11.71 25.46
CA LEU A 38 -9.08 12.66 26.58
C LEU A 38 -10.17 13.71 26.35
N ASN A 39 -10.34 14.18 25.11
CA ASN A 39 -11.35 15.19 24.76
C ASN A 39 -12.72 14.60 24.42
N LEU A 40 -12.75 13.35 23.96
CA LEU A 40 -13.92 12.64 23.43
C LEU A 40 -13.89 11.18 23.96
N PRO A 41 -14.30 10.93 25.21
CA PRO A 41 -14.18 9.60 25.84
C PRO A 41 -14.99 8.49 25.14
N GLY A 42 -15.99 8.85 24.33
CA GLY A 42 -16.82 7.91 23.56
C GLY A 42 -16.38 7.68 22.11
N ILE A 43 -15.26 8.24 21.67
CA ILE A 43 -14.84 8.16 20.26
C ILE A 43 -14.47 6.73 19.84
N ILE A 44 -14.98 6.29 18.69
CA ILE A 44 -14.63 5.01 18.07
C ILE A 44 -13.32 5.17 17.30
N VAL A 45 -12.30 4.39 17.62
CA VAL A 45 -11.00 4.45 16.93
C VAL A 45 -10.70 3.17 16.18
N GLN A 46 -10.31 3.29 14.91
CA GLN A 46 -10.04 2.15 14.03
C GLN A 46 -8.70 2.32 13.32
N LYS A 47 -7.83 1.32 13.42
CA LYS A 47 -6.59 1.29 12.62
C LYS A 47 -6.92 1.02 11.16
N CYS A 48 -6.14 1.59 10.25
CA CYS A 48 -6.29 1.39 8.81
C CYS A 48 -6.18 -0.10 8.47
N ILE A 49 -7.24 -0.65 7.89
CA ILE A 49 -7.31 -2.06 7.47
C ILE A 49 -6.27 -2.32 6.37
N CYS A 50 -6.13 -1.40 5.40
CA CYS A 50 -5.15 -1.54 4.32
C CYS A 50 -3.71 -1.64 4.85
N HIS A 51 -3.36 -0.79 5.81
CA HIS A 51 -2.04 -0.83 6.44
C HIS A 51 -1.84 -2.13 7.25
N SER A 52 -2.88 -2.58 7.96
CA SER A 52 -2.84 -3.83 8.73
C SER A 52 -2.66 -5.06 7.83
N LEU A 53 -3.37 -5.11 6.70
CA LEU A 53 -3.24 -6.15 5.69
C LEU A 53 -1.85 -6.12 5.04
N HIS A 54 -1.33 -4.93 4.72
CA HIS A 54 0.02 -4.78 4.19
C HIS A 54 1.07 -5.33 5.16
N LEU A 55 0.98 -5.01 6.45
CA LEU A 55 1.88 -5.54 7.47
C LEU A 55 1.79 -7.07 7.57
N CYS A 56 0.57 -7.62 7.60
CA CYS A 56 0.35 -9.07 7.60
C CYS A 56 1.01 -9.76 6.41
N ALA A 57 0.79 -9.25 5.20
CA ALA A 57 1.41 -9.78 3.99
C ALA A 57 2.94 -9.63 4.01
N SER A 58 3.46 -8.49 4.46
CA SER A 58 4.90 -8.23 4.59
C SER A 58 5.57 -9.21 5.55
N GLU A 59 4.98 -9.46 6.71
CA GLU A 59 5.48 -10.46 7.66
C GLU A 59 5.36 -11.89 7.11
N ALA A 60 4.27 -12.23 6.43
CA ALA A 60 4.12 -13.54 5.78
C ALA A 60 5.20 -13.77 4.71
N CYS A 61 5.56 -12.73 3.94
CA CYS A 61 6.62 -12.80 2.94
C CYS A 61 8.00 -13.12 3.54
N LYS A 62 8.26 -12.80 4.83
CA LYS A 62 9.53 -13.17 5.49
C LYS A 62 9.71 -14.67 5.69
N VAL A 63 8.61 -15.43 5.67
CA VAL A 63 8.64 -16.91 5.74
C VAL A 63 8.92 -17.52 4.37
N LEU A 64 8.61 -16.81 3.30
CA LEU A 64 8.87 -17.29 1.94
C LEU A 64 10.38 -17.31 1.65
N PRO A 65 10.85 -18.24 0.80
CA PRO A 65 12.23 -18.22 0.34
C PRO A 65 12.56 -16.88 -0.34
N ARG A 66 13.66 -16.26 0.07
CA ARG A 66 14.10 -14.96 -0.42
C ARG A 66 14.23 -14.89 -1.94
N HIS A 67 14.58 -16.01 -2.59
CA HIS A 67 14.70 -16.10 -4.04
C HIS A 67 13.39 -15.77 -4.77
N CYS A 68 12.22 -16.01 -4.17
CA CYS A 68 10.92 -15.69 -4.79
C CYS A 68 10.73 -14.17 -4.86
N GLU A 69 11.05 -13.48 -3.76
CA GLU A 69 10.99 -12.02 -3.71
C GLU A 69 12.02 -11.40 -4.65
N ASP A 70 13.26 -11.90 -4.63
CA ASP A 70 14.33 -11.41 -5.49
C ASP A 70 13.99 -11.61 -6.98
N LEU A 71 13.45 -12.78 -7.36
CA LEU A 71 13.01 -13.03 -8.73
C LEU A 71 11.95 -12.02 -9.17
N ALA A 72 10.89 -11.83 -8.37
CA ALA A 72 9.84 -10.87 -8.69
C ALA A 72 10.39 -9.43 -8.80
N ARG A 73 11.27 -9.03 -7.86
CA ARG A 73 11.90 -7.72 -7.83
C ARG A 73 12.84 -7.50 -9.04
N ASN A 74 13.60 -8.52 -9.43
CA ASN A 74 14.51 -8.47 -10.57
C ASN A 74 13.74 -8.38 -11.89
N ILE A 75 12.69 -9.18 -12.08
CA ILE A 75 11.82 -9.09 -13.28
C ILE A 75 11.23 -7.68 -13.37
N PHE A 76 10.63 -7.19 -12.29
CA PHE A 76 10.05 -5.86 -12.26
C PHE A 76 11.10 -4.76 -12.54
N GLY A 77 12.27 -4.83 -11.90
CA GLY A 77 13.35 -3.87 -12.09
C GLY A 77 13.91 -3.88 -13.51
N TYR A 78 14.04 -5.07 -14.11
CA TYR A 78 14.53 -5.26 -15.48
C TYR A 78 13.66 -4.52 -16.49
N PHE A 79 12.33 -4.67 -16.39
CA PHE A 79 11.41 -3.99 -17.29
C PHE A 79 11.21 -2.53 -16.92
N LYS A 80 11.03 -2.17 -15.64
CA LYS A 80 10.73 -0.80 -15.24
C LYS A 80 11.85 0.18 -15.58
N ASN A 81 13.11 -0.20 -15.37
CA ASN A 81 14.23 0.75 -15.36
C ASN A 81 14.94 0.88 -16.71
N SER A 82 14.54 0.12 -17.74
CA SER A 82 15.22 0.14 -19.04
C SER A 82 14.24 0.21 -20.20
N SER A 83 14.14 1.39 -20.79
CA SER A 83 13.41 1.62 -22.03
C SER A 83 13.94 0.74 -23.18
N LYS A 84 15.24 0.45 -23.20
CA LYS A 84 15.85 -0.49 -24.15
C LYS A 84 15.28 -1.89 -24.00
N TRP A 85 15.22 -2.41 -22.78
CA TRP A 85 14.70 -3.77 -22.53
C TRP A 85 13.21 -3.86 -22.83
N GLN A 86 12.43 -2.82 -22.53
CA GLN A 86 11.02 -2.75 -22.93
C GLN A 86 10.84 -2.76 -24.46
N ALA A 87 11.67 -2.00 -25.19
CA ALA A 87 11.63 -1.96 -26.65
C ALA A 87 12.00 -3.33 -27.26
N GLN A 88 13.09 -3.94 -26.79
CA GLN A 88 13.51 -5.27 -27.25
C GLN A 88 12.48 -6.35 -26.92
N PHE A 89 11.84 -6.27 -25.76
CA PHE A 89 10.76 -7.20 -25.40
C PHE A 89 9.53 -7.02 -26.31
N THR A 90 9.15 -5.79 -26.63
CA THR A 90 8.07 -5.49 -27.60
C THR A 90 8.39 -6.05 -28.99
N GLU A 91 9.63 -5.90 -29.44
CA GLU A 91 10.09 -6.46 -30.71
C GLU A 91 10.00 -7.99 -30.71
N PHE A 92 10.47 -8.63 -29.63
CA PHE A 92 10.38 -10.08 -29.46
C PHE A 92 8.92 -10.57 -29.41
N GLN A 93 8.04 -9.87 -28.69
CA GLN A 93 6.61 -10.18 -28.66
C GLN A 93 5.98 -10.09 -30.07
N THR A 94 6.37 -9.09 -30.85
CA THR A 94 5.91 -8.93 -32.25
C THR A 94 6.38 -10.09 -33.11
N PHE A 95 7.64 -10.51 -32.97
CA PHE A 95 8.18 -11.67 -33.68
C PHE A 95 7.43 -12.96 -33.32
N CYS A 96 7.30 -13.30 -32.03
CA CYS A 96 6.63 -14.51 -31.58
C CYS A 96 5.15 -14.55 -31.98
N THR A 97 4.43 -13.42 -31.87
CA THR A 97 3.00 -13.35 -32.24
C THR A 97 2.81 -13.59 -33.74
N LYS A 98 3.71 -13.06 -34.59
CA LYS A 98 3.68 -13.34 -36.03
C LYS A 98 3.98 -14.82 -36.32
N PHE A 99 4.90 -15.43 -35.58
CA PHE A 99 5.28 -16.83 -35.74
C PHE A 99 4.15 -17.80 -35.35
N VAL A 100 3.43 -17.52 -34.25
CA VAL A 100 2.27 -18.33 -33.83
C VAL A 100 1.14 -18.24 -34.86
N LYS A 101 0.84 -17.04 -35.37
CA LYS A 101 -0.18 -16.87 -36.42
C LYS A 101 0.19 -17.62 -37.71
N LEU A 102 1.46 -17.59 -38.12
CA LEU A 102 1.91 -18.34 -39.30
C LEU A 102 1.70 -19.86 -39.15
N ASN A 103 1.87 -20.41 -37.95
CA ASN A 103 1.60 -21.83 -37.66
C ASN A 103 0.11 -22.19 -37.53
N GLU A 104 -0.80 -21.22 -37.50
CA GLU A 104 -2.26 -21.47 -37.58
C GLU A 104 -2.79 -21.41 -39.01
N TYR A 105 -1.99 -20.90 -39.96
CA TYR A 105 -2.32 -20.82 -41.39
C TYR A 105 -1.69 -21.94 -42.24
N PHE A 106 -0.96 -22.88 -41.61
CA PHE A 106 -0.46 -24.14 -42.18
C PHE A 106 -0.98 -25.30 -41.35
#